data_AF-G4RDA7-F1
#
_entry.id   AF-G4RDA7-F1
#
_cell.length_a   1.000
_cell.length_b   1.000
_cell.length_c   1.000
_cell.angle_alpha   90.00
_cell.angle_beta   90.00
_cell.angle_gamma   90.00
#
_symmetry.space_group_name_H-M   'P 1'
#
loop_
_entity.id
_entity.type
_entity.pdbx_description
1 polymer ?
#
loop_
_entity_poly.entity_id
_entity_poly.type
_entity_poly.pdbx_seq_one_letter_code
_entity_poly.pdbx_strand_id
1 'polypeptide(L)'
;MIVINAITLGLETSPEVMAAIGPALMTLDSIILALFVVEIVLRLYAHGLKFFRDPWSIFDFAIVAIALIPASGPFTVLRALRILRVLRLISVVPSLRKVIGGLVASLPGIASIFVLLMLVFYVFAVMATKLYGATFPQWFGSVPASFYTLFQVMTLESWSMGIVRPVMEVHPTAWIFFVPFIGATAFTVLNLFIGVIVSAMQEEHDSEATTQRQQLRSETELVLSEVRALRAEVAQLRRDQAAGK
;
A
#
# COMPACT_ATOMS: atom_id res chain seq x y z
N MET A 1 9.55 -2.67 24.20
CA MET A 1 8.14 -3.17 24.21
C MET A 1 7.78 -3.92 22.95
N ILE A 2 7.89 -3.33 21.75
CA ILE A 2 7.43 -3.99 20.50
C ILE A 2 8.19 -5.28 20.19
N VAL A 3 9.53 -5.28 20.25
CA VAL A 3 10.34 -6.48 20.00
C VAL A 3 10.06 -7.58 21.03
N ILE A 4 9.94 -7.20 22.31
CA ILE A 4 9.59 -8.12 23.40
C ILE A 4 8.21 -8.74 23.13
N ASN A 5 7.22 -7.93 22.73
CA ASN A 5 5.89 -8.42 22.38
C ASN A 5 5.91 -9.37 21.17
N ALA A 6 6.72 -9.08 20.15
CA ALA A 6 6.88 -9.96 19.00
C ALA A 6 7.48 -11.32 19.40
N ILE A 7 8.50 -11.31 20.28
CA ILE A 7 9.09 -12.54 20.83
C ILE A 7 8.06 -13.29 21.69
N THR A 8 7.34 -12.60 22.58
CA THR A 8 6.27 -13.20 23.38
C THR A 8 5.23 -13.89 22.51
N LEU A 9 4.77 -13.25 21.43
CA LEU A 9 3.81 -13.86 20.49
C LEU A 9 4.38 -15.07 19.77
N GLY A 10 5.65 -15.04 19.38
CA GLY A 10 6.33 -16.21 18.82
C GLY A 10 6.36 -17.37 19.81
N LEU A 11 6.66 -17.09 21.08
CA LEU A 11 6.68 -18.09 22.15
C LEU A 11 5.29 -18.67 22.45
N GLU A 12 4.22 -17.88 22.35
CA GLU A 12 2.83 -18.33 22.51
C GLU A 12 2.40 -19.37 21.46
N THR A 13 3.12 -19.49 20.33
CA THR A 13 2.81 -20.48 19.29
C THR A 13 3.30 -21.89 19.63
N SER A 14 4.24 -22.03 20.58
CA SER A 14 4.79 -23.32 20.97
C SER A 14 3.98 -23.93 22.12
N PRO A 15 3.38 -25.13 21.94
CA PRO A 15 2.67 -25.83 23.01
C PRO A 15 3.56 -26.13 24.22
N GLU A 16 4.84 -26.45 23.99
CA GLU A 16 5.81 -26.77 25.06
C GLU A 16 6.10 -25.55 25.94
N VAL A 17 6.30 -24.39 25.32
CA VAL A 17 6.55 -23.13 26.02
C VAL A 17 5.29 -22.66 26.76
N MET A 18 4.12 -22.83 26.16
CA MET A 18 2.84 -22.51 26.81
C MET A 18 2.55 -23.42 28.01
N ALA A 19 2.99 -24.68 27.98
CA ALA A 19 2.89 -25.57 29.13
C ALA A 19 3.84 -25.16 30.27
N ALA A 20 5.04 -24.67 29.95
CA ALA A 20 6.05 -24.29 30.94
C ALA A 20 5.80 -22.91 31.57
N ILE A 21 5.52 -21.88 30.76
CA ILE A 21 5.46 -20.47 31.18
C ILE A 21 4.25 -19.70 30.61
N GLY A 22 3.22 -20.39 30.11
CA GLY A 22 2.06 -19.79 29.45
C GLY A 22 1.38 -18.66 30.22
N PRO A 23 1.02 -18.84 31.51
CA PRO A 23 0.39 -17.78 32.30
C PRO A 23 1.25 -16.52 32.42
N ALA A 24 2.58 -16.67 32.52
CA ALA A 24 3.51 -15.56 32.58
C ALA A 24 3.58 -14.80 31.24
N LEU A 25 3.60 -15.52 30.11
CA LEU A 25 3.57 -14.92 28.77
C LEU A 25 2.28 -14.13 28.53
N MET A 26 1.12 -14.71 28.85
CA MET A 26 -0.18 -14.03 28.69
C MET A 26 -0.32 -12.80 29.59
N THR A 27 0.24 -12.85 30.81
CA THR A 27 0.27 -11.70 31.72
C THR A 27 1.15 -10.59 31.16
N LEU A 28 2.34 -10.94 30.68
CA LEU A 28 3.25 -10.00 30.04
C LEU A 28 2.61 -9.36 28.80
N ASP A 29 1.91 -10.14 27.99
CA ASP A 29 1.20 -9.66 26.82
C ASP A 29 0.11 -8.64 27.17
N SER A 30 -0.66 -8.93 28.23
CA SER A 30 -1.71 -8.04 28.75
C SER A 30 -1.13 -6.73 29.29
N ILE A 31 0.01 -6.79 29.98
CA ILE A 31 0.73 -5.60 30.47
C ILE A 31 1.23 -4.75 29.29
N ILE A 32 1.82 -5.38 28.28
CA ILE A 32 2.30 -4.67 27.09
C ILE A 32 1.14 -3.99 26.36
N LEU A 33 0.00 -4.67 26.20
CA LEU A 33 -1.20 -4.08 25.61
C LEU A 33 -1.69 -2.89 26.43
N ALA A 34 -1.77 -3.00 27.75
CA ALA A 34 -2.18 -1.89 28.61
C ALA A 34 -1.27 -0.66 28.44
N LEU A 35 0.05 -0.87 28.38
CA LEU A 35 1.01 0.21 28.14
C LEU A 35 0.85 0.84 26.75
N PHE A 36 0.52 0.05 25.73
CA PHE A 36 0.22 0.56 24.40
C PHE A 36 -1.07 1.38 24.34
N VAL A 37 -2.10 1.00 25.12
CA VAL A 37 -3.31 1.81 25.26
C VAL A 37 -2.98 3.14 25.92
N VAL A 38 -2.22 3.12 27.02
CA VAL A 38 -1.78 4.34 27.71
C VAL A 38 -0.97 5.23 26.77
N GLU A 39 -0.02 4.67 26.03
CA GLU A 39 0.79 5.38 25.04
C GLU A 39 -0.07 6.09 23.98
N ILE A 40 -1.09 5.40 23.44
CA ILE A 40 -2.00 5.97 22.43
C ILE A 40 -2.87 7.07 23.02
N VAL A 41 -3.40 6.87 24.23
CA VAL A 41 -4.21 7.86 24.93
C VAL A 41 -3.38 9.12 25.19
N LEU A 42 -2.14 8.99 25.67
CA LEU A 42 -1.23 10.11 25.88
C LEU A 42 -0.90 10.83 24.57
N ARG A 43 -0.63 10.10 23.48
CA ARG A 43 -0.40 10.70 22.15
C ARG A 43 -1.63 11.45 21.65
N LEU A 44 -2.82 10.89 21.83
CA LEU A 44 -4.09 11.52 21.45
C LEU A 44 -4.33 12.81 22.24
N TYR A 45 -4.11 12.81 23.55
CA TYR A 45 -4.22 14.02 24.38
C TYR A 45 -3.19 15.09 23.98
N ALA A 46 -1.93 14.71 23.73
CA ALA A 46 -0.87 15.65 23.38
C ALA A 46 -1.05 16.28 21.98
N HIS A 47 -1.53 15.52 21.00
CA HIS A 47 -1.67 15.99 19.61
C HIS A 47 -3.09 16.46 19.25
N GLY A 48 -4.10 16.11 20.05
CA GLY A 48 -5.51 16.42 19.80
C GLY A 48 -5.95 16.00 18.40
N LEU A 49 -6.57 16.91 17.65
CA LEU A 49 -7.03 16.66 16.27
C LEU A 49 -5.89 16.40 15.27
N LYS A 50 -4.65 16.80 15.57
CA LYS A 50 -3.50 16.50 14.69
C LYS A 50 -3.17 15.01 14.66
N PHE A 51 -3.55 14.26 15.70
CA PHE A 51 -3.40 12.80 15.75
C PHE A 51 -4.05 12.12 14.54
N PHE A 52 -5.26 12.55 14.17
CA PHE A 52 -6.02 11.98 13.04
C PHE A 52 -5.55 12.46 11.67
N ARG A 53 -4.52 13.32 11.61
CA ARG A 53 -3.87 13.72 10.36
C ARG A 53 -2.57 12.97 10.10
N ASP A 54 -2.04 12.25 11.09
CA ASP A 54 -0.85 11.41 10.94
C ASP A 54 -1.25 9.95 10.63
N PRO A 55 -0.97 9.44 9.41
CA PRO A 55 -1.33 8.07 9.03
C PRO A 55 -0.75 7.00 9.97
N TRP A 56 0.43 7.25 10.55
CA TRP A 56 1.09 6.31 11.47
C TRP A 56 0.40 6.26 12.83
N SER A 57 -0.07 7.40 13.33
CA SER A 57 -0.88 7.48 14.55
C SER A 57 -2.25 6.80 14.37
N ILE A 58 -2.90 7.00 13.22
CA ILE A 58 -4.16 6.29 12.88
C ILE A 58 -3.93 4.78 12.78
N PHE A 59 -2.83 4.36 12.13
CA PHE A 59 -2.46 2.95 12.03
C PHE A 59 -2.26 2.31 13.42
N ASP A 60 -1.48 2.94 14.29
CA ASP A 60 -1.28 2.43 15.65
C ASP A 60 -2.58 2.37 16.44
N PHE A 61 -3.44 3.38 16.31
CA PHE A 61 -4.75 3.42 16.96
C PHE A 61 -5.63 2.26 16.49
N ALA A 62 -5.73 2.02 15.19
CA ALA A 62 -6.54 0.93 14.64
C ALA A 62 -6.05 -0.44 15.14
N ILE A 63 -4.74 -0.65 15.18
CA ILE A 63 -4.13 -1.88 15.67
C ILE A 63 -4.42 -2.12 17.15
N VAL A 64 -4.29 -1.09 18.00
CA VAL A 64 -4.61 -1.19 19.44
C VAL A 64 -6.11 -1.38 19.65
N ALA A 65 -6.96 -0.72 18.84
CA ALA A 65 -8.40 -0.90 18.89
C ALA A 65 -8.81 -2.35 18.57
N ILE A 66 -8.26 -2.96 17.51
CA ILE A 66 -8.49 -4.37 17.16
C ILE A 66 -8.06 -5.29 18.32
N ALA A 67 -6.93 -4.99 18.97
CA ALA A 67 -6.43 -5.79 20.09
C ALA A 67 -7.33 -5.75 21.33
N LEU A 68 -8.06 -4.64 21.54
CA LEU A 68 -9.02 -4.47 22.63
C LEU A 68 -10.35 -5.19 22.40
N ILE A 69 -10.69 -5.58 21.15
CA ILE A 69 -11.97 -6.22 20.86
C ILE A 69 -12.05 -7.58 21.61
N PRO A 70 -13.09 -7.81 22.43
CA PRO A 70 -13.30 -9.09 23.09
C PRO A 70 -13.51 -10.20 22.07
N ALA A 71 -12.60 -11.17 22.05
CA ALA A 71 -12.68 -12.30 21.12
C ALA A 71 -13.59 -13.41 21.66
N SER A 72 -14.89 -13.10 21.75
CA SER A 72 -15.95 -14.05 22.11
C SER A 72 -16.88 -14.34 20.92
N GLY A 73 -17.33 -15.59 20.80
CA GLY A 73 -18.30 -16.00 19.78
C GLY A 73 -17.79 -15.87 18.32
N PRO A 74 -18.59 -15.33 17.39
CA PRO A 74 -18.27 -15.23 15.94
C PRO A 74 -16.98 -14.48 15.63
N PHE A 75 -16.50 -13.66 16.57
CA PHE A 75 -15.30 -12.83 16.43
C PHE A 75 -14.00 -13.55 16.80
N THR A 76 -13.99 -14.89 16.80
CA THR A 76 -12.79 -15.67 17.10
C THR A 76 -11.64 -15.36 16.14
N VAL A 77 -11.93 -14.99 14.88
CA VAL A 77 -10.93 -14.52 13.91
C VAL A 77 -10.23 -13.25 14.38
N LEU A 78 -10.91 -12.35 15.11
CA LEU A 78 -10.30 -11.13 15.66
C LEU A 78 -9.22 -11.45 16.71
N ARG A 79 -9.26 -12.65 17.33
CA ARG A 79 -8.18 -13.13 18.19
C ARG A 79 -6.88 -13.29 17.39
N ALA A 80 -6.97 -13.89 16.20
CA ALA A 80 -5.81 -14.07 15.34
C ALA A 80 -5.27 -12.73 14.85
N LEU A 81 -6.14 -11.74 14.59
CA LEU A 81 -5.71 -10.40 14.17
C LEU A 81 -4.91 -9.65 15.24
N ARG A 82 -4.88 -10.10 16.49
CA ARG A 82 -3.99 -9.52 17.52
C ARG A 82 -2.51 -9.64 17.16
N ILE A 83 -2.13 -10.61 16.32
CA ILE A 83 -0.76 -10.72 15.80
C ILE A 83 -0.34 -9.50 14.98
N LEU A 84 -1.31 -8.79 14.38
CA LEU A 84 -1.06 -7.58 13.60
C LEU A 84 -0.41 -6.47 14.45
N ARG A 85 -0.48 -6.52 15.79
CA ARG A 85 0.21 -5.54 16.63
C ARG A 85 1.73 -5.53 16.48
N VAL A 86 2.32 -6.65 16.02
CA VAL A 86 3.74 -6.71 15.67
C VAL A 86 4.07 -5.74 14.53
N LEU A 87 3.10 -5.45 13.66
CA LEU A 87 3.25 -4.48 12.58
C LEU A 87 3.46 -3.04 13.08
N ARG A 88 3.22 -2.73 14.36
CA ARG A 88 3.64 -1.45 14.97
C ARG A 88 5.15 -1.23 14.91
N LEU A 89 5.94 -2.27 14.69
CA LEU A 89 7.36 -2.09 14.41
C LEU A 89 7.56 -1.19 13.17
N ILE A 90 6.69 -1.31 12.16
CA ILE A 90 6.71 -0.46 10.96
C ILE A 90 6.50 0.99 11.35
N SER A 91 5.52 1.29 12.20
CA SER A 91 5.23 2.65 12.64
C SER A 91 6.29 3.17 13.61
N VAL A 92 7.13 2.36 14.26
CA VAL A 92 8.17 2.91 15.15
C VAL A 92 9.52 3.05 14.44
N VAL A 93 9.82 2.20 13.46
CA VAL A 93 11.11 2.18 12.77
C VAL A 93 11.07 3.09 11.53
N PRO A 94 11.84 4.20 11.49
CA PRO A 94 11.78 5.17 10.38
C PRO A 94 12.11 4.57 9.01
N SER A 95 13.04 3.61 8.93
CA SER A 95 13.38 2.94 7.67
C SER A 95 12.21 2.13 7.12
N LEU A 96 11.45 1.43 7.98
CA LEU A 96 10.24 0.70 7.57
C LEU A 96 9.13 1.67 7.12
N ARG A 97 8.94 2.79 7.84
CA ARG A 97 8.02 3.85 7.40
C ARG A 97 8.38 4.36 6.01
N LYS A 98 9.67 4.56 5.73
CA LYS A 98 10.15 5.03 4.41
C LYS A 98 9.86 4.02 3.31
N VAL A 99 10.09 2.73 3.56
CA VAL A 99 9.81 1.65 2.58
C VAL A 99 8.31 1.57 2.27
N ILE A 100 7.46 1.49 3.29
CA ILE A 100 6.01 1.42 3.07
C ILE A 100 5.46 2.73 2.49
N GLY A 101 5.98 3.87 2.95
CA GLY A 101 5.65 5.17 2.39
C GLY A 101 5.93 5.25 0.89
N GLY A 102 7.08 4.73 0.44
CA GLY A 102 7.41 4.64 -0.99
C GLY A 102 6.48 3.71 -1.77
N LEU A 103 6.14 2.54 -1.20
CA LEU A 103 5.17 1.61 -1.81
C LEU A 103 3.77 2.20 -1.93
N VAL A 104 3.31 2.93 -0.91
CA VAL A 104 2.00 3.58 -0.92
C VAL A 104 1.99 4.79 -1.85
N ALA A 105 3.09 5.55 -1.91
CA ALA A 105 3.22 6.71 -2.78
C ALA A 105 3.18 6.37 -4.28
N SER A 106 3.48 5.13 -4.67
CA SER A 106 3.37 4.68 -6.06
C SER A 106 1.96 4.22 -6.46
N LEU A 107 1.07 3.95 -5.49
CA LEU A 107 -0.31 3.50 -5.76
C LEU A 107 -1.17 4.53 -6.54
N PRO A 108 -1.12 5.85 -6.27
CA PRO A 108 -1.93 6.83 -6.99
C PRO A 108 -1.70 6.80 -8.51
N GLY A 109 -0.47 6.55 -8.95
CA GLY A 109 -0.13 6.47 -10.38
C GLY A 109 -0.86 5.35 -11.13
N ILE A 110 -1.31 4.32 -10.40
CA ILE A 110 -1.98 3.15 -10.98
C ILE A 110 -3.43 2.94 -10.52
N ALA A 111 -3.96 3.83 -9.67
CA ALA A 111 -5.30 3.71 -9.11
C ALA A 111 -6.38 3.57 -10.19
N SER A 112 -6.26 4.33 -11.30
CA SER A 112 -7.20 4.27 -12.43
C SER A 112 -7.25 2.89 -13.10
N ILE A 113 -6.08 2.25 -13.29
CA ILE A 113 -6.00 0.91 -13.89
C ILE A 113 -6.54 -0.13 -12.91
N PHE A 114 -6.25 0.01 -11.63
CA PHE A 114 -6.80 -0.88 -10.59
C PHE A 114 -8.33 -0.81 -10.54
N VAL A 115 -8.92 0.38 -10.63
CA VAL A 115 -10.39 0.56 -10.70
C VAL A 115 -10.96 -0.12 -11.95
N LEU A 116 -10.31 0.03 -13.11
CA LEU A 116 -10.71 -0.66 -14.34
C LEU A 116 -10.65 -2.20 -14.17
N LEU A 117 -9.57 -2.72 -13.58
CA LEU A 117 -9.42 -4.16 -13.31
C LEU A 117 -10.52 -4.67 -12.39
N MET A 118 -10.84 -3.94 -11.31
CA MET A 118 -11.92 -4.29 -10.38
C MET A 118 -13.30 -4.26 -11.05
N LEU A 119 -13.55 -3.32 -11.96
CA LEU A 119 -14.78 -3.27 -12.75
C LEU A 119 -14.90 -4.49 -13.67
N VAL A 120 -13.83 -4.85 -14.39
CA VAL A 120 -13.79 -6.05 -15.22
C VAL A 120 -14.04 -7.29 -14.38
N PHE A 121 -13.35 -7.43 -13.23
CA PHE A 121 -13.57 -8.52 -12.29
C PHE A 121 -15.02 -8.61 -11.82
N TYR A 122 -15.64 -7.49 -11.46
CA TYR A 122 -17.03 -7.47 -11.01
C TYR A 122 -18.00 -7.94 -12.09
N VAL A 123 -17.86 -7.43 -13.32
CA VAL A 123 -18.70 -7.83 -14.46
C VAL A 123 -18.57 -9.33 -14.72
N PHE A 124 -17.33 -9.84 -14.79
CA PHE A 124 -17.08 -11.26 -15.03
C PHE A 124 -17.54 -12.13 -13.85
N ALA A 125 -17.40 -11.69 -12.60
CA ALA A 125 -17.87 -12.43 -11.44
C ALA A 125 -19.39 -12.60 -11.45
N VAL A 126 -20.14 -11.54 -11.75
CA VAL A 126 -21.61 -11.60 -11.90
C VAL A 126 -22.01 -12.52 -13.07
N MET A 127 -21.32 -12.43 -14.20
CA MET A 127 -21.56 -13.32 -15.35
C MET A 127 -21.29 -14.78 -15.00
N ALA A 128 -20.15 -15.09 -14.38
CA ALA A 128 -19.78 -16.45 -13.97
C ALA A 128 -20.80 -17.02 -12.98
N THR A 129 -21.26 -16.22 -12.02
CA THR A 129 -22.32 -16.63 -11.08
C THR A 129 -23.60 -17.01 -11.82
N LYS A 130 -24.02 -16.21 -12.81
CA LYS A 130 -25.24 -16.49 -13.59
C LYS A 130 -25.10 -17.67 -14.53
N LEU A 131 -23.94 -17.84 -15.16
CA LEU A 131 -23.71 -18.89 -16.18
C LEU A 131 -23.44 -20.25 -15.55
N TYR A 132 -22.64 -20.29 -14.47
CA TYR A 132 -22.07 -21.53 -13.93
C TYR A 132 -22.49 -21.81 -12.49
N GLY A 133 -23.10 -20.86 -11.77
CA GLY A 133 -23.41 -21.01 -10.35
C GLY A 133 -24.40 -22.13 -10.01
N ALA A 134 -25.30 -22.46 -10.94
CA ALA A 134 -26.26 -23.56 -10.74
C ALA A 134 -25.61 -24.95 -10.82
N THR A 135 -24.63 -25.14 -11.70
CA THR A 135 -23.94 -26.44 -11.90
C THR A 135 -22.65 -26.56 -11.11
N PHE A 136 -22.00 -25.43 -10.78
CA PHE A 136 -20.74 -25.36 -10.04
C PHE A 136 -20.84 -24.38 -8.85
N PRO A 137 -21.73 -24.64 -7.87
CA PRO A 137 -21.99 -23.70 -6.77
C PRO A 137 -20.78 -23.44 -5.86
N GLN A 138 -19.84 -24.38 -5.75
CA GLN A 138 -18.61 -24.20 -4.97
C GLN A 138 -17.73 -23.08 -5.52
N TRP A 139 -17.65 -22.95 -6.84
CA TRP A 139 -16.80 -21.95 -7.51
C TRP A 139 -17.58 -20.70 -7.88
N PHE A 140 -18.83 -20.87 -8.33
CA PHE A 140 -19.62 -19.78 -8.92
C PHE A 140 -20.97 -19.57 -8.24
N GLY A 141 -21.26 -20.19 -7.10
CA GLY A 141 -22.58 -20.10 -6.46
C GLY A 141 -22.93 -18.73 -5.89
N SER A 142 -21.94 -17.84 -5.73
CA SER A 142 -22.14 -16.46 -5.33
C SER A 142 -21.11 -15.55 -6.00
N VAL A 143 -21.37 -14.23 -5.99
CA VAL A 143 -20.43 -13.24 -6.52
C VAL A 143 -19.06 -13.30 -5.80
N PRO A 144 -18.96 -13.40 -4.46
CA PRO A 144 -17.67 -13.57 -3.78
C PRO A 144 -16.94 -14.86 -4.17
N ALA A 145 -17.66 -15.98 -4.29
CA ALA A 145 -17.06 -17.24 -4.74
C ALA A 145 -16.51 -17.10 -6.17
N SER A 146 -17.28 -16.48 -7.06
CA SER A 146 -16.87 -16.22 -8.44
C SER A 146 -15.67 -15.28 -8.51
N PHE A 147 -15.62 -14.26 -7.65
CA PHE A 147 -14.46 -13.38 -7.51
C PHE A 147 -13.20 -14.17 -7.14
N TYR A 148 -13.30 -15.05 -6.15
CA TYR A 148 -12.18 -15.87 -5.70
C TYR A 148 -11.70 -16.82 -6.81
N THR A 149 -12.61 -17.52 -7.49
CA THR A 149 -12.24 -18.41 -8.61
C THR A 149 -11.67 -17.64 -9.80
N LEU A 150 -12.21 -16.47 -10.15
CA LEU A 150 -11.66 -15.64 -11.21
C LEU A 150 -10.29 -15.06 -10.85
N PHE A 151 -10.03 -14.79 -9.56
CA PHE A 151 -8.71 -14.43 -9.09
C PHE A 151 -7.71 -15.57 -9.27
N GLN A 152 -8.08 -16.80 -8.91
CA GLN A 152 -7.28 -18.01 -9.17
C GLN A 152 -6.99 -18.18 -10.68
N VAL A 153 -8.02 -18.02 -11.53
CA VAL A 153 -7.88 -18.08 -12.99
C VAL A 153 -6.96 -16.98 -13.52
N MET A 154 -7.06 -15.75 -13.02
CA MET A 154 -6.16 -14.65 -13.40
C MET A 154 -4.70 -14.96 -13.06
N THR A 155 -4.44 -15.60 -11.91
CA THR A 155 -3.08 -16.06 -11.54
C THR A 155 -2.59 -17.26 -12.35
N LEU A 156 -3.41 -17.76 -13.28
CA LEU A 156 -3.19 -18.96 -14.09
C LEU A 156 -2.99 -20.24 -13.26
N GLU A 157 -3.41 -20.21 -11.99
CA GLU A 157 -3.26 -21.34 -11.07
C GLU A 157 -4.35 -22.36 -11.40
N SER A 158 -3.94 -23.54 -11.89
CA SER A 158 -4.82 -24.66 -12.25
C SER A 158 -6.04 -24.27 -13.09
N TRP A 159 -5.97 -23.17 -13.84
CA TRP A 159 -7.16 -22.57 -14.45
C TRP A 159 -7.83 -23.50 -15.46
N SER A 160 -7.04 -24.26 -16.23
CA SER A 160 -7.58 -25.20 -17.22
C SER A 160 -8.00 -26.52 -16.57
N MET A 161 -7.06 -27.24 -15.95
CA MET A 161 -7.31 -28.58 -15.41
C MET A 161 -8.23 -28.58 -14.18
N GLY A 162 -8.12 -27.56 -13.32
CA GLY A 162 -8.86 -27.47 -12.06
C GLY A 162 -10.22 -26.79 -12.18
N ILE A 163 -10.42 -25.91 -13.15
CA ILE A 163 -11.65 -25.11 -13.29
C ILE A 163 -12.29 -25.31 -14.68
N VAL A 164 -11.66 -24.85 -15.76
CA VAL A 164 -12.33 -24.71 -17.06
C VAL A 164 -12.66 -26.07 -17.70
N ARG A 165 -11.80 -27.09 -17.60
CA ARG A 165 -12.08 -28.43 -18.16
C ARG A 165 -13.27 -29.10 -17.48
N PRO A 166 -13.35 -29.18 -16.14
CA PRO A 166 -14.58 -29.62 -15.46
C PRO A 166 -15.81 -28.82 -15.87
N VAL A 167 -15.70 -27.49 -15.99
CA VAL A 167 -16.81 -26.65 -16.45
C VAL A 167 -17.23 -27.01 -17.89
N MET A 168 -16.28 -27.31 -18.77
CA MET A 168 -16.55 -27.69 -20.16
C MET A 168 -17.19 -29.06 -20.34
N GLU A 169 -17.10 -29.97 -19.35
CA GLU A 169 -17.83 -31.24 -19.38
C GLU A 169 -19.35 -31.02 -19.35
N VAL A 170 -19.79 -29.93 -18.71
CA VAL A 170 -21.22 -29.54 -18.63
C VAL A 170 -21.55 -28.41 -19.61
N HIS A 171 -20.63 -27.47 -19.81
CA HIS A 171 -20.78 -26.28 -20.65
C HIS A 171 -19.67 -26.23 -21.71
N PRO A 172 -19.77 -26.96 -22.83
CA PRO A 172 -18.67 -27.14 -23.80
C PRO A 172 -18.05 -25.85 -24.35
N THR A 173 -18.82 -24.75 -24.36
CA THR A 173 -18.39 -23.43 -24.85
C THR A 173 -17.83 -22.52 -23.76
N ALA A 174 -17.61 -23.01 -22.54
CA ALA A 174 -17.12 -22.20 -21.42
C ALA A 174 -15.76 -21.53 -21.70
N TRP A 175 -14.93 -22.09 -22.58
CA TRP A 175 -13.68 -21.46 -23.01
C TRP A 175 -13.89 -20.07 -23.63
N ILE A 176 -15.04 -19.80 -24.26
CA ILE A 176 -15.40 -18.48 -24.82
C ILE A 176 -15.53 -17.42 -23.72
N PHE A 177 -15.82 -17.82 -22.48
CA PHE A 177 -15.83 -16.93 -21.34
C PHE A 177 -14.45 -16.78 -20.70
N PHE A 178 -13.79 -17.90 -20.39
CA PHE A 178 -12.55 -17.89 -19.62
C PHE A 178 -11.31 -17.44 -20.41
N VAL A 179 -11.21 -17.76 -21.70
CA VAL A 179 -10.04 -17.36 -22.51
C VAL A 179 -9.99 -15.85 -22.73
N PRO A 180 -11.08 -15.16 -23.10
CA PRO A 180 -11.07 -13.69 -23.17
C PRO A 180 -10.87 -13.04 -21.80
N PHE A 181 -11.41 -13.61 -20.72
CA PHE A 181 -11.13 -13.14 -19.36
C PHE A 181 -9.62 -13.15 -19.09
N ILE A 182 -8.96 -14.30 -19.31
CA ILE A 182 -7.51 -14.44 -19.11
C ILE A 182 -6.74 -13.43 -19.97
N GLY A 183 -7.08 -13.31 -21.25
CA GLY A 183 -6.43 -12.37 -22.16
C GLY A 183 -6.57 -10.91 -21.68
N ALA A 184 -7.77 -10.51 -21.29
CA ALA A 184 -8.05 -9.17 -20.79
C ALA A 184 -7.33 -8.88 -19.45
N THR A 185 -7.38 -9.81 -18.49
CA THR A 185 -6.72 -9.62 -17.19
C THR A 185 -5.21 -9.68 -17.29
N ALA A 186 -4.65 -10.60 -18.08
CA ALA A 186 -3.21 -10.68 -18.29
C ALA A 186 -2.68 -9.40 -18.96
N PHE A 187 -3.39 -8.89 -19.97
CA PHE A 187 -3.05 -7.62 -20.61
C PHE A 187 -3.14 -6.44 -19.64
N THR A 188 -4.19 -6.39 -18.81
CA THR A 188 -4.38 -5.32 -17.81
C THR A 188 -3.29 -5.35 -16.75
N VAL A 189 -2.92 -6.53 -16.24
CA VAL A 189 -1.83 -6.70 -15.27
C VAL A 189 -0.49 -6.32 -15.88
N LEU A 190 -0.23 -6.67 -17.14
CA LEU A 190 0.98 -6.25 -17.85
C LEU A 190 1.04 -4.72 -18.00
N ASN A 191 -0.06 -4.10 -18.41
CA ASN A 191 -0.14 -2.64 -18.52
C ASN A 191 -0.03 -1.94 -17.16
N LEU A 192 -0.52 -2.57 -16.08
CA LEU A 192 -0.32 -2.10 -14.72
C LEU A 192 1.17 -2.07 -14.38
N PHE A 193 1.89 -3.16 -14.66
CA PHE A 193 3.32 -3.27 -14.41
C PHE A 193 4.13 -2.24 -15.21
N ILE A 194 3.84 -2.11 -16.50
CA ILE A 194 4.43 -1.08 -17.37
C ILE A 194 4.10 0.30 -16.83
N GLY A 195 2.85 0.55 -16.42
CA GLY A 195 2.41 1.82 -15.85
C GLY A 195 3.18 2.22 -14.59
N VAL A 196 3.45 1.26 -13.68
CA VAL A 196 4.29 1.50 -12.50
C VAL A 196 5.72 1.87 -12.90
N ILE A 197 6.32 1.10 -13.81
CA ILE A 197 7.71 1.35 -14.26
C ILE A 197 7.81 2.72 -14.94
N VAL A 198 6.89 3.02 -15.86
CA VAL A 198 6.86 4.30 -16.58
C VAL A 198 6.65 5.45 -15.61
N SER A 199 5.74 5.32 -14.64
CA SER A 199 5.50 6.36 -13.63
C SER A 199 6.75 6.61 -12.78
N ALA A 200 7.43 5.56 -12.35
CA ALA A 200 8.67 5.67 -11.57
C ALA A 200 9.80 6.33 -12.37
N MET A 201 9.99 5.91 -13.63
CA MET A 201 10.99 6.51 -14.52
C MET A 201 10.69 7.97 -14.85
N GLN A 202 9.41 8.32 -15.04
CA GLN A 202 8.99 9.69 -15.31
C GLN A 202 9.19 10.60 -14.09
N GLU A 203 8.89 10.11 -12.89
CA GLU A 203 9.12 10.85 -11.64
C GLU A 203 10.61 11.15 -11.43
N GLU A 204 11.49 10.18 -11.71
CA GLU A 204 12.94 10.37 -11.67
C GLU A 204 13.40 11.43 -12.70
N HIS A 205 12.95 11.30 -13.96
CA HIS A 205 13.29 12.24 -15.03
C HIS A 205 12.78 13.66 -14.78
N ASP A 206 11.55 13.81 -14.28
CA ASP A 206 10.95 15.11 -13.97
C ASP A 206 11.67 15.79 -12.79
N SER A 207 12.12 15.01 -11.80
CA SER A 207 12.94 15.50 -10.68
C SER A 207 14.29 16.04 -11.15
N GLU A 208 14.99 15.30 -12.00
CA GLU A 208 16.26 15.73 -12.60
C GLU A 208 16.08 16.99 -13.45
N ALA A 209 15.07 17.01 -14.34
CA ALA A 209 14.77 18.15 -15.19
C ALA A 209 14.41 19.41 -14.38
N THR A 210 13.70 19.25 -13.26
CA THR A 210 13.36 20.36 -12.36
C THR A 210 14.60 20.91 -11.67
N THR A 211 15.47 20.02 -11.19
CA THR A 211 16.74 20.38 -10.55
C THR A 211 17.64 21.14 -11.54
N GLN A 212 17.77 20.62 -12.77
CA GLN A 212 18.56 21.27 -13.83
C GLN A 212 17.98 22.64 -14.21
N ARG A 213 16.66 22.75 -14.35
CA ARG A 213 15.99 24.05 -14.62
C ARG A 213 16.21 25.04 -13.49
N GLN A 214 16.20 24.60 -12.23
CA GLN A 214 16.49 25.46 -11.08
C GLN A 214 17.94 25.95 -11.08
N GLN A 215 18.89 25.07 -11.39
CA GLN A 215 20.30 25.44 -11.53
C GLN A 215 20.51 26.46 -12.65
N LEU A 216 19.98 26.21 -13.84
CA LEU A 216 20.07 27.14 -14.98
C LEU A 216 19.43 28.50 -14.68
N ARG A 217 18.29 28.52 -13.97
CA ARG A 217 17.67 29.78 -13.53
C ARG A 217 18.57 30.53 -12.55
N SER A 218 19.13 29.83 -11.56
CA SER A 218 20.07 30.42 -10.59
C SER A 218 21.31 30.98 -11.29
N GLU A 219 21.89 30.27 -12.25
CA GLU A 219 23.02 30.74 -13.04
C GLU A 219 22.65 31.97 -13.87
N THR A 220 21.49 31.95 -14.52
CA THR A 220 21.01 33.08 -15.32
C THR A 220 20.79 34.33 -14.47
N GLU A 221 20.19 34.18 -13.28
CA GLU A 221 20.01 35.28 -12.32
C GLU A 221 21.34 35.86 -11.85
N LEU A 222 22.33 34.99 -11.59
CA LEU A 222 23.67 35.40 -11.19
C LEU A 222 24.37 36.18 -12.31
N VAL A 223 24.37 35.65 -13.54
CA VAL A 223 24.90 36.34 -14.73
C VAL A 223 24.23 37.70 -14.96
N LEU A 224 22.89 37.78 -14.84
CA LEU A 224 22.17 39.05 -14.99
C LEU A 224 22.55 40.07 -13.92
N SER A 225 22.81 39.62 -12.69
CA SER A 225 23.25 40.49 -11.60
C SER A 225 24.65 41.08 -11.87
N GLU A 226 25.60 40.27 -12.34
CA GLU A 226 26.94 40.69 -12.74
C GLU A 226 26.90 41.67 -13.93
N VAL A 227 26.08 41.39 -14.94
CA VAL A 227 25.89 42.30 -16.08
C VAL A 227 25.33 43.66 -15.63
N ARG A 228 24.41 43.67 -14.65
CA ARG A 228 23.88 44.92 -14.08
C ARG A 228 24.95 45.69 -13.31
N ALA A 229 25.78 45.01 -12.52
CA ALA A 229 26.88 45.62 -11.78
C ALA A 229 27.90 46.27 -12.72
N LEU A 230 28.36 45.54 -13.74
CA LEU A 230 29.27 46.05 -14.76
C LEU A 230 28.69 47.25 -15.51
N ARG A 231 27.40 47.23 -15.88
CA ARG A 231 26.75 48.38 -16.52
C ARG A 231 26.74 49.62 -15.63
N ALA A 232 26.51 49.45 -14.33
CA ALA A 232 26.54 50.54 -13.36
C ALA A 232 27.95 51.13 -13.22
N GLU A 233 28.97 50.28 -13.15
CA GLU A 233 30.38 50.69 -13.09
C GLU A 233 30.81 51.45 -14.36
N VAL A 234 30.48 50.93 -15.55
CA VAL A 234 30.78 51.62 -16.83
C VAL A 234 30.06 52.97 -16.91
N ALA A 235 28.82 53.06 -16.43
CA ALA A 235 28.09 54.33 -16.37
C ALA A 235 28.73 55.33 -15.40
N GLN A 236 29.29 54.85 -14.28
CA GLN A 236 30.07 55.67 -13.34
C GLN A 236 31.32 56.23 -14.03
N LEU A 237 32.14 55.35 -14.63
CA LEU A 237 33.39 55.73 -15.30
C LEU A 237 33.16 56.74 -16.43
N ARG A 238 32.08 56.58 -17.21
CA ARG A 238 31.71 57.54 -18.26
C ARG A 238 31.33 58.92 -17.69
N ARG A 239 30.67 58.98 -16.54
CA ARG A 239 30.35 60.24 -15.86
C ARG A 239 31.61 60.92 -15.35
N ASP A 240 32.52 60.16 -14.75
CA ASP A 240 33.78 60.69 -14.22
C ASP A 240 34.68 61.24 -15.35
N GLN A 241 34.76 60.55 -16.49
CA GLN A 241 35.46 61.07 -17.68
C GLN A 241 34.82 62.33 -18.29
N ALA A 242 33.50 62.47 -18.20
CA ALA A 242 32.79 63.66 -18.67
C ALA A 242 32.98 64.86 -17.72
N ALA A 243 33.15 64.61 -16.42
CA ALA A 243 33.37 65.65 -15.41
C ALA A 243 34.85 66.11 -15.31
N GLY A 244 35.79 65.30 -15.79
CA GLY A 244 37.22 65.61 -15.83
C GLY A 244 37.68 66.41 -17.07
N LYS A 245 36.76 66.84 -17.93
CA LYS A 245 36.98 67.78 -19.05
C LYS A 245 36.35 69.12 -18.74
#